data_AF-A0A1G7MLC8-F1
#
_entry.id   AF-A0A1G7MLC8-F1
#
_cell.length_a   1.000
_cell.length_b   1.000
_cell.length_c   1.000
_cell.angle_alpha   90.00
_cell.angle_beta   90.00
_cell.angle_gamma   90.00
#
_symmetry.space_group_name_H-M   'P 1'
#
loop_
_entity.id
_entity.type
_entity.pdbx_description
1 polymer ?
#
loop_
_entity_poly.entity_id
_entity_poly.type
_entity_poly.pdbx_seq_one_letter_code
_entity_poly.pdbx_strand_id
1 'polypeptide(L)'
;MSSPVGTAVWYARHAVPAGGVVLVSVAGPGFPDGTVVDLPGPPAHPAGWLAQAHVRDAGHVPVTVQVSPELAAGSPHLWFVLGPAGDGDAVDLVAFSTAALADGRVVGAGTLATAGVTWADQVAAVRWSPSTGLVSQVYVSPRARRRRIGTRVVVTADAVRSALGWAPLVSDGRVTDLGDAWLSAQSPAWRARVPAGGERPPPMTPADEAVGVPARQLVPDPPRS
;
A
#
# COMPACT_ATOMS: atom_id res chain seq x y z
N MET A 1 0.86 -29.31 -5.64
CA MET A 1 1.93 -28.57 -6.35
C MET A 1 1.52 -27.11 -6.38
N SER A 2 2.13 -26.26 -5.55
CA SER A 2 1.85 -24.82 -5.58
C SER A 2 2.52 -24.22 -6.81
N SER A 3 1.74 -23.67 -7.75
CA SER A 3 2.30 -22.88 -8.84
C SER A 3 3.11 -21.73 -8.26
N PRO A 4 4.28 -21.38 -8.83
CA PRO A 4 5.01 -20.21 -8.38
C PRO A 4 4.12 -18.99 -8.50
N VAL A 5 4.11 -18.15 -7.46
CA VAL A 5 3.45 -16.84 -7.49
C VAL A 5 4.06 -16.05 -8.65
N GLY A 6 3.29 -15.85 -9.72
CA GLY A 6 3.70 -15.05 -10.87
C GLY A 6 4.00 -13.60 -10.47
N THR A 7 4.71 -12.86 -11.33
CA THR A 7 4.96 -11.43 -11.13
C THR A 7 3.74 -10.56 -11.43
N ALA A 8 2.72 -11.13 -12.08
CA ALA A 8 1.46 -10.46 -12.39
C ALA A 8 0.53 -10.40 -11.18
N VAL A 9 -0.14 -9.25 -11.03
CA VAL A 9 -1.23 -9.01 -10.10
C VAL A 9 -2.49 -8.68 -10.90
N TRP A 10 -3.54 -9.47 -10.72
CA TRP A 10 -4.85 -9.24 -11.33
C TRP A 10 -5.91 -9.05 -10.24
N TYR A 11 -7.09 -8.55 -10.61
CA TYR A 11 -8.13 -8.14 -9.68
C TYR A 11 -9.43 -8.87 -9.97
N ALA A 12 -9.91 -9.67 -9.02
CA ALA A 12 -11.24 -10.25 -9.07
C ALA A 12 -12.28 -9.22 -8.62
N ARG A 13 -13.25 -8.92 -9.48
CA ARG A 13 -14.37 -8.03 -9.18
C ARG A 13 -15.63 -8.86 -8.90
N HIS A 14 -16.23 -8.62 -7.74
CA HIS A 14 -17.43 -9.30 -7.27
C HIS A 14 -18.51 -8.26 -6.96
N ALA A 15 -19.72 -8.47 -7.50
CA ALA A 15 -20.88 -7.70 -7.10
C ALA A 15 -21.35 -8.13 -5.70
N VAL A 16 -21.75 -7.17 -4.87
CA VAL A 16 -22.30 -7.46 -3.53
C VAL A 16 -23.83 -7.40 -3.58
N PRO A 17 -24.56 -8.39 -3.01
CA PRO A 17 -26.02 -8.41 -3.07
C PRO A 17 -26.73 -7.16 -2.51
N ALA A 18 -26.11 -6.48 -1.54
CA ALA A 18 -26.63 -5.25 -0.93
C ALA A 18 -26.27 -3.97 -1.70
N GLY A 19 -25.67 -4.10 -2.89
CA GLY A 19 -25.12 -3.01 -3.67
C GLY A 19 -23.60 -2.84 -3.49
N GLY A 20 -22.97 -2.33 -4.55
CA GLY A 20 -21.55 -2.09 -4.66
C GLY A 20 -20.69 -3.29 -5.03
N VAL A 21 -19.38 -3.08 -4.93
CA VAL A 21 -18.37 -3.92 -5.57
C VAL A 21 -17.24 -4.23 -4.61
N VAL A 22 -16.75 -5.46 -4.65
CA VAL A 22 -15.52 -5.85 -3.98
C VAL A 22 -14.46 -6.18 -5.03
N LEU A 23 -13.26 -5.63 -4.85
CA LEU A 23 -12.08 -5.95 -5.65
C LEU A 23 -11.07 -6.71 -4.79
N VAL A 24 -10.74 -7.94 -5.18
CA VAL A 24 -9.69 -8.75 -4.54
C VAL A 24 -8.47 -8.77 -5.46
N SER A 25 -7.34 -8.22 -5.01
CA SER A 25 -6.08 -8.30 -5.74
C SER A 25 -5.40 -9.64 -5.48
N VAL A 26 -4.89 -10.28 -6.53
CA VAL A 26 -4.29 -11.62 -6.49
C VAL A 26 -2.99 -11.62 -7.26
N ALA A 27 -1.88 -11.97 -6.59
CA ALA A 27 -0.61 -12.24 -7.26
C ALA A 27 -0.58 -13.69 -7.78
N GLY A 28 -0.45 -13.86 -9.09
CA GLY A 28 -0.43 -15.20 -9.69
C GLY A 28 -0.64 -15.20 -11.20
N PRO A 29 -0.40 -16.35 -11.86
CA PRO A 29 -0.42 -16.46 -13.32
C PRO A 29 -1.83 -16.52 -13.93
N GLY A 30 -2.89 -16.26 -13.15
CA GLY A 30 -4.27 -16.44 -13.60
C GLY A 30 -4.64 -15.54 -14.77
N PHE A 31 -4.19 -14.27 -14.73
CA PHE A 31 -4.48 -13.26 -15.75
C PHE A 31 -3.27 -12.30 -15.89
N PRO A 32 -3.16 -11.54 -17.00
CA PRO A 32 -2.13 -10.50 -17.16
C PRO A 32 -2.16 -9.45 -16.04
N ASP A 33 -1.01 -8.85 -15.74
CA ASP A 33 -0.89 -7.81 -14.72
C ASP A 33 -1.85 -6.64 -15.00
N GLY A 34 -2.52 -6.14 -13.96
CA GLY A 34 -3.51 -5.07 -14.06
C GLY A 34 -4.90 -5.49 -14.51
N THR A 35 -5.11 -6.74 -14.94
CA THR A 35 -6.42 -7.19 -15.45
C THR A 35 -7.48 -7.19 -14.34
N VAL A 36 -8.66 -6.63 -14.61
CA VAL A 36 -9.85 -6.76 -13.76
C VAL A 36 -10.78 -7.80 -14.37
N VAL A 37 -11.20 -8.79 -13.58
CA VAL A 37 -12.00 -9.93 -14.02
C VAL A 37 -13.27 -10.01 -13.17
N ASP A 38 -14.43 -9.97 -13.81
CA ASP A 38 -15.70 -10.21 -13.13
C ASP A 38 -15.86 -11.69 -12.79
N LEU A 39 -16.00 -12.00 -11.48
CA LEU A 39 -16.20 -13.36 -11.01
C LEU A 39 -17.56 -13.50 -10.30
N PRO A 40 -18.27 -14.62 -10.53
CA PRO A 40 -19.54 -14.87 -9.85
C PRO A 40 -19.33 -15.20 -8.37
N GLY A 41 -20.42 -15.10 -7.61
CA GLY A 41 -20.44 -15.50 -6.20
C GLY A 41 -19.81 -14.47 -5.25
N PRO A 42 -19.78 -14.79 -3.95
CA PRO A 42 -19.20 -13.90 -2.95
C PRO A 42 -17.69 -13.73 -3.19
N PRO A 43 -17.09 -12.63 -2.72
CA PRO A 43 -15.65 -12.45 -2.76
C PRO A 43 -14.93 -13.63 -2.10
N ALA A 44 -13.95 -14.20 -2.82
CA ALA A 44 -13.10 -15.27 -2.32
C ALA A 44 -11.67 -14.75 -2.10
N HIS A 45 -10.95 -15.37 -1.16
CA HIS A 45 -9.54 -15.09 -0.89
C HIS A 45 -8.69 -16.27 -1.36
N PRO A 46 -8.40 -16.39 -2.68
CA PRO A 46 -7.57 -17.47 -3.19
C PRO A 46 -6.12 -17.34 -2.69
N ALA A 47 -5.35 -18.42 -2.79
CA ALA A 47 -3.92 -18.36 -2.53
C ALA A 47 -3.25 -17.25 -3.36
N GLY A 48 -2.41 -16.42 -2.72
CA GLY A 48 -1.78 -15.27 -3.35
C GLY A 48 -2.61 -13.99 -3.35
N TRP A 49 -3.79 -13.96 -2.72
CA TRP A 49 -4.53 -12.72 -2.52
C TRP A 49 -3.72 -11.72 -1.67
N LEU A 50 -3.75 -10.45 -2.08
CA LEU A 50 -2.97 -9.38 -1.46
C LEU A 50 -3.85 -8.44 -0.65
N ALA A 51 -4.99 -8.02 -1.22
CA ALA A 51 -5.94 -7.13 -0.57
C ALA A 51 -7.37 -7.35 -1.06
N GLN A 52 -8.33 -6.91 -0.26
CA GLN A 52 -9.73 -6.76 -0.60
C GLN A 52 -10.17 -5.31 -0.39
N ALA A 53 -10.62 -4.64 -1.44
CA ALA A 53 -11.19 -3.29 -1.39
C ALA A 53 -12.71 -3.35 -1.53
N HIS A 54 -13.42 -2.74 -0.59
CA HIS A 54 -14.87 -2.52 -0.66
C HIS A 54 -15.13 -1.18 -1.31
N VAL A 55 -15.78 -1.17 -2.46
CA VAL A 55 -16.05 0.02 -3.26
C VAL A 55 -17.56 0.20 -3.39
N ARG A 56 -18.05 1.44 -3.26
CA ARG A 56 -19.48 1.73 -3.47
C ARG A 56 -19.87 1.47 -4.91
N ASP A 57 -19.11 2.01 -5.84
CA ASP A 57 -19.27 1.83 -7.29
C ASP A 57 -17.88 1.91 -7.94
N ALA A 58 -17.69 1.29 -9.11
CA ALA A 58 -16.40 1.37 -9.82
C ALA A 58 -15.96 2.84 -10.04
N GLY A 59 -14.66 3.11 -9.96
CA GLY A 59 -14.11 4.46 -10.10
C GLY A 59 -14.21 5.33 -8.84
N HIS A 60 -14.64 4.77 -7.70
CA HIS A 60 -14.69 5.48 -6.43
C HIS A 60 -13.63 5.01 -5.45
N VAL A 61 -13.28 5.88 -4.50
CA VAL A 61 -12.36 5.54 -3.41
C VAL A 61 -12.95 4.38 -2.60
N PRO A 62 -12.18 3.33 -2.31
CA PRO A 62 -12.62 2.25 -1.43
C PRO A 62 -13.07 2.80 -0.08
N VAL A 63 -14.16 2.25 0.43
CA VAL A 63 -14.65 2.53 1.79
C VAL A 63 -13.72 1.92 2.81
N THR A 64 -13.25 0.70 2.54
CA THR A 64 -12.34 -0.07 3.39
C THR A 64 -11.43 -0.92 2.51
N VAL A 65 -10.16 -1.05 2.91
CA VAL A 65 -9.20 -1.99 2.33
C VAL A 65 -8.67 -2.92 3.41
N GLN A 66 -8.89 -4.22 3.21
CA GLN A 66 -8.32 -5.28 4.03
C GLN A 66 -7.09 -5.85 3.31
N VAL A 67 -5.93 -5.84 3.98
CA VAL A 67 -4.71 -6.48 3.47
C VAL A 67 -4.63 -7.91 3.99
N SER A 68 -4.11 -8.83 3.16
CA SER A 68 -3.91 -10.22 3.54
C SER A 68 -3.06 -10.34 4.83
N PRO A 69 -3.53 -11.08 5.85
CA PRO A 69 -2.75 -11.35 7.04
C PRO A 69 -1.41 -12.04 6.73
N GLU A 70 -1.31 -12.80 5.63
CA GLU A 70 -0.06 -13.44 5.23
C GLU A 70 1.04 -12.41 4.88
N LEU A 71 0.65 -11.26 4.33
CA LEU A 71 1.59 -10.19 3.96
C LEU A 71 1.97 -9.30 5.14
N ALA A 72 1.03 -9.07 6.06
CA ALA A 72 1.16 -8.05 7.09
C ALA A 72 0.75 -8.55 8.49
N ALA A 73 1.03 -9.82 8.80
CA ALA A 73 0.80 -10.40 10.12
C ALA A 73 1.45 -9.53 11.21
N GLY A 74 0.68 -9.20 12.25
CA GLY A 74 1.13 -8.36 13.37
C GLY A 74 1.27 -6.87 13.03
N SER A 75 0.82 -6.42 11.85
CA SER A 75 0.70 -4.99 11.57
C SER A 75 -0.34 -4.36 12.51
N PRO A 76 -0.06 -3.18 13.08
CA PRO A 76 -1.03 -2.52 13.95
C PRO A 76 -2.25 -2.08 13.17
N HIS A 77 -3.29 -1.71 13.91
CA HIS A 77 -4.44 -0.98 13.38
C HIS A 77 -3.99 0.22 12.54
N LEU A 78 -4.51 0.36 11.32
CA LEU A 78 -4.28 1.50 10.43
C LEU A 78 -5.57 1.93 9.73
N TRP A 79 -5.81 3.23 9.68
CA TRP A 79 -6.77 3.86 8.78
C TRP A 79 -6.06 4.92 7.93
N PHE A 80 -6.66 5.32 6.82
CA PHE A 80 -5.97 6.05 5.76
C PHE A 80 -6.73 7.29 5.30
N VAL A 81 -5.97 8.33 4.99
CA VAL A 81 -6.44 9.53 4.31
C VAL A 81 -5.87 9.56 2.90
N LEU A 82 -6.73 9.67 1.90
CA LEU A 82 -6.35 9.92 0.51
C LEU A 82 -6.63 11.40 0.18
N GLY A 83 -5.67 12.07 -0.44
CA GLY A 83 -5.82 13.46 -0.87
C GLY A 83 -4.76 13.90 -1.88
N PRO A 84 -4.94 15.08 -2.50
CA PRO A 84 -3.93 15.66 -3.38
C PRO A 84 -2.65 15.99 -2.59
N ALA A 85 -1.51 15.83 -3.26
CA ALA A 85 -0.19 16.15 -2.73
C ALA A 85 0.36 17.40 -3.43
N GLY A 86 0.09 18.58 -2.85
CA GLY A 86 0.50 19.87 -3.42
C GLY A 86 -0.26 20.23 -4.70
N ASP A 87 0.38 21.02 -5.56
CA ASP A 87 -0.24 21.63 -6.75
C ASP A 87 -0.10 20.79 -8.04
N GLY A 88 0.44 19.57 -7.94
CA GLY A 88 0.65 18.66 -9.07
C GLY A 88 -0.44 17.60 -9.23
N ASP A 89 -0.16 16.57 -10.05
CA ASP A 89 -1.06 15.42 -10.19
C ASP A 89 -0.92 14.41 -9.04
N ALA A 90 0.08 14.58 -8.18
CA ALA A 90 0.41 13.62 -7.14
C ALA A 90 -0.70 13.53 -6.08
N VAL A 91 -0.84 12.34 -5.51
CA VAL A 91 -1.71 12.05 -4.37
C VAL A 91 -0.92 11.41 -3.24
N ASP A 92 -1.38 11.67 -2.02
CA ASP A 92 -0.88 11.02 -0.81
C ASP A 92 -1.94 10.07 -0.25
N LEU A 93 -1.50 8.86 0.11
CA LEU A 93 -2.20 7.96 1.02
C LEU A 93 -1.46 7.95 2.35
N VAL A 94 -1.99 8.63 3.34
CA VAL A 94 -1.38 8.80 4.67
C VAL A 94 -2.07 7.89 5.67
N ALA A 95 -1.29 7.13 6.42
CA ALA A 95 -1.76 6.18 7.42
C ALA A 95 -1.65 6.73 8.84
N PHE A 96 -2.68 6.45 9.63
CA PHE A 96 -2.79 6.79 11.05
C PHE A 96 -3.05 5.52 11.86
N SER A 97 -2.53 5.46 13.09
CA SER A 97 -2.67 4.30 13.99
C SER A 97 -3.38 4.68 15.30
N THR A 98 -4.53 5.34 15.17
CA THR A 98 -5.38 5.77 16.28
C THR A 98 -6.72 5.03 16.24
N ALA A 99 -7.48 5.04 17.33
CA ALA A 99 -8.82 4.43 17.38
C ALA A 99 -9.94 5.30 16.79
N ALA A 100 -9.59 6.40 16.10
CA ALA A 100 -10.57 7.37 15.59
C ALA A 100 -11.48 6.80 14.49
N LEU A 101 -10.96 5.88 13.68
CA LEU A 101 -11.69 5.20 12.61
C LEU A 101 -11.41 3.69 12.64
N ALA A 102 -12.23 2.92 11.91
CA ALA A 102 -12.07 1.48 11.80
C ALA A 102 -10.81 1.08 11.00
N ASP A 103 -10.33 -0.12 11.25
CA ASP A 103 -9.15 -0.66 10.58
C ASP A 103 -9.38 -0.79 9.07
N GLY A 104 -8.39 -0.42 8.26
CA GLY A 104 -8.49 -0.43 6.81
C GLY A 104 -9.35 0.68 6.20
N ARG A 105 -9.97 1.54 7.01
CA ARG A 105 -10.83 2.63 6.52
C ARG A 105 -10.04 3.59 5.64
N VAL A 106 -10.60 3.98 4.49
CA VAL A 106 -10.03 5.05 3.65
C VAL A 106 -11.02 6.22 3.58
N VAL A 107 -10.52 7.43 3.80
CA VAL A 107 -11.32 8.67 3.80
C VAL A 107 -10.60 9.80 3.06
N GLY A 108 -11.32 10.87 2.72
CA GLY A 108 -10.71 12.09 2.19
C GLY A 108 -10.16 13.00 3.29
N ALA A 109 -9.24 13.90 2.92
CA ALA A 109 -8.55 14.84 3.81
C ALA A 109 -9.48 15.66 4.73
N GLY A 110 -10.70 16.00 4.28
CA GLY A 110 -11.68 16.72 5.09
C GLY A 110 -12.14 15.99 6.37
N THR A 111 -11.83 14.69 6.50
CA THR A 111 -12.21 13.86 7.67
C THR A 111 -11.22 13.98 8.84
N LEU A 112 -10.01 14.52 8.63
CA LEU A 112 -9.01 14.62 9.71
C LEU A 112 -9.53 15.42 10.91
N ALA A 113 -10.14 16.58 10.64
CA ALA A 113 -10.61 17.50 11.67
C ALA A 113 -11.69 16.85 12.57
N THR A 114 -12.61 16.09 11.98
CA THR A 114 -13.67 15.40 12.74
C THR A 114 -13.18 14.15 13.45
N ALA A 115 -12.08 13.54 12.99
CA ALA A 115 -11.42 12.42 13.63
C ALA A 115 -10.53 12.80 14.83
N GLY A 116 -10.34 14.10 15.10
CA GLY A 116 -9.54 14.59 16.22
C GLY A 116 -8.05 14.26 16.12
N VAL A 117 -7.55 14.05 14.89
CA VAL A 117 -6.13 13.82 14.61
C VAL A 117 -5.56 14.94 13.74
N THR A 118 -4.25 15.09 13.78
CA THR A 118 -3.50 16.05 12.98
C THR A 118 -2.52 15.32 12.06
N TRP A 119 -1.95 16.01 11.08
CA TRP A 119 -0.91 15.45 10.23
C TRP A 119 0.34 15.00 11.00
N ALA A 120 0.59 15.56 12.20
CA ALA A 120 1.68 15.12 13.07
C ALA A 120 1.48 13.70 13.63
N ASP A 121 0.24 13.18 13.61
CA ASP A 121 -0.10 11.83 14.06
C ASP A 121 0.12 10.75 12.96
N GLN A 122 0.63 11.15 11.79
CA GLN A 122 0.91 10.22 10.70
C GLN A 122 1.97 9.18 11.12
N VAL A 123 1.75 7.92 10.71
CA VAL A 123 2.72 6.84 10.93
C VAL A 123 3.36 6.32 9.65
N ALA A 124 2.74 6.58 8.50
CA ALA A 124 3.31 6.28 7.18
C ALA A 124 2.60 7.08 6.08
N ALA A 125 3.24 7.20 4.92
CA ALA A 125 2.64 7.79 3.73
C ALA A 125 3.21 7.14 2.46
N VAL A 126 2.37 7.05 1.43
CA VAL A 126 2.79 6.75 0.06
C VAL A 126 2.34 7.89 -0.84
N ARG A 127 3.26 8.41 -1.66
CA ARG A 127 2.98 9.43 -2.67
C ARG A 127 3.21 8.87 -4.06
N TRP A 128 2.27 9.11 -4.97
CA TRP A 128 2.42 8.72 -6.36
C TRP A 128 1.61 9.62 -7.29
N SER A 129 1.95 9.56 -8.59
CA SER A 129 1.14 10.15 -9.66
C SER A 129 0.05 9.15 -10.09
N PRO A 130 -1.25 9.49 -10.02
CA PRO A 130 -2.35 8.66 -10.53
C PRO A 130 -2.25 8.35 -12.03
N SER A 131 -1.70 9.29 -12.81
CA SER A 131 -1.65 9.22 -14.27
C SER A 131 -0.54 8.30 -14.77
N THR A 132 0.62 8.31 -14.10
CA THR A 132 1.79 7.51 -14.49
C THR A 132 2.04 6.31 -13.58
N GLY A 133 1.47 6.31 -12.37
CA GLY A 133 1.71 5.33 -11.33
C GLY A 133 3.07 5.47 -10.64
N LEU A 134 3.88 6.48 -11.00
CA LEU A 134 5.21 6.67 -10.44
C LEU A 134 5.12 6.99 -8.95
N VAL A 135 5.67 6.10 -8.13
CA VAL A 135 5.82 6.27 -6.68
C VAL A 135 7.04 7.12 -6.41
N SER A 136 6.84 8.31 -5.86
CA SER A 136 7.92 9.25 -5.52
C SER A 136 8.34 9.17 -4.06
N GLN A 137 7.48 8.63 -3.19
CA GLN A 137 7.77 8.50 -1.77
C GLN A 137 7.03 7.32 -1.13
N VAL A 138 7.77 6.55 -0.34
CA VAL A 138 7.23 5.62 0.66
C VAL A 138 7.93 5.92 1.97
N TYR A 139 7.18 6.42 2.93
CA TYR A 139 7.68 6.81 4.24
C TYR A 139 6.96 6.04 5.34
N VAL A 140 7.72 5.61 6.35
CA VAL A 140 7.20 5.07 7.61
C VAL A 140 7.95 5.77 8.73
N SER A 141 7.19 6.32 9.70
CA SER A 141 7.74 6.96 10.88
C SER A 141 8.74 6.03 11.56
N PRO A 142 9.94 6.51 11.94
CA PRO A 142 10.98 5.65 12.50
C PRO A 142 10.48 4.77 13.64
N ARG A 143 9.73 5.36 14.58
CA ARG A 143 9.17 4.67 15.75
C ARG A 143 8.16 3.57 15.39
N ALA A 144 7.58 3.63 14.19
CA ALA A 144 6.57 2.71 13.70
C ALA A 144 7.14 1.62 12.77
N ARG A 145 8.44 1.67 12.43
CA ARG A 145 9.10 0.69 11.54
C ARG A 145 9.17 -0.70 12.15
N ARG A 146 9.42 -1.68 11.28
CA ARG A 146 9.48 -3.13 11.59
C ARG A 146 8.16 -3.72 12.10
N ARG A 147 7.05 -3.01 11.91
CA ARG A 147 5.68 -3.45 12.25
C ARG A 147 4.81 -3.69 11.00
N ARG A 148 5.44 -4.05 9.87
CA ARG A 148 4.79 -4.31 8.57
C ARG A 148 3.95 -3.16 7.98
N ILE A 149 4.01 -1.95 8.55
CA ILE A 149 3.26 -0.77 8.10
C ILE A 149 3.60 -0.42 6.65
N GLY A 150 4.88 -0.48 6.25
CA GLY A 150 5.30 -0.21 4.87
C GLY A 150 4.61 -1.10 3.83
N THR A 151 4.55 -2.42 4.10
CA THR A 151 3.79 -3.36 3.27
C THR A 151 2.31 -3.01 3.26
N ARG A 152 1.73 -2.73 4.43
CA ARG A 152 0.30 -2.44 4.56
C ARG A 152 -0.11 -1.19 3.79
N VAL A 153 0.67 -0.10 3.85
CA VAL A 153 0.36 1.15 3.14
C VAL A 153 0.54 1.01 1.63
N VAL A 154 1.59 0.33 1.15
CA VAL A 154 1.83 0.15 -0.29
C VAL A 154 0.77 -0.76 -0.93
N VAL A 155 0.40 -1.86 -0.26
CA VAL A 155 -0.67 -2.75 -0.75
C VAL A 155 -2.02 -2.02 -0.75
N THR A 156 -2.27 -1.17 0.25
CA THR A 156 -3.48 -0.34 0.28
C THR A 156 -3.50 0.67 -0.87
N ALA A 157 -2.37 1.33 -1.17
CA ALA A 157 -2.26 2.23 -2.32
C ALA A 157 -2.54 1.53 -3.65
N ASP A 158 -2.05 0.29 -3.84
CA ASP A 158 -2.34 -0.49 -5.05
C ASP A 158 -3.81 -0.94 -5.15
N ALA A 159 -4.47 -1.21 -4.02
CA ALA A 159 -5.90 -1.47 -4.00
C ALA A 159 -6.72 -0.21 -4.35
N VAL A 160 -6.32 0.95 -3.81
CA VAL A 160 -6.96 2.25 -4.09
C VAL A 160 -6.83 2.64 -5.55
N ARG A 161 -5.61 2.60 -6.12
CA ARG A 161 -5.39 2.94 -7.53
C ARG A 161 -6.18 2.01 -8.45
N SER A 162 -6.28 0.72 -8.12
CA SER A 162 -7.05 -0.23 -8.92
C SER A 162 -8.55 0.10 -8.91
N ALA A 163 -9.11 0.39 -7.73
CA ALA A 163 -10.51 0.78 -7.58
C ALA A 163 -10.87 2.06 -8.34
N LEU A 164 -9.93 2.99 -8.43
CA LEU A 164 -10.06 4.28 -9.13
C LEU A 164 -9.70 4.20 -10.63
N GLY A 165 -9.23 3.06 -11.14
CA GLY A 165 -8.81 2.91 -12.53
C GLY A 165 -7.52 3.69 -12.88
N TRP A 166 -6.68 3.96 -11.88
CA TRP A 166 -5.41 4.67 -12.04
C TRP A 166 -4.27 3.75 -12.50
N ALA A 167 -3.21 4.37 -13.01
CA ALA A 167 -2.05 3.67 -13.55
C ALA A 167 -1.39 2.76 -12.48
N PRO A 168 -0.84 1.59 -12.88
CA PRO A 168 -0.15 0.68 -11.97
C PRO A 168 1.02 1.33 -11.24
N LEU A 169 1.19 1.02 -9.95
CA LEU A 169 2.30 1.55 -9.18
C LEU A 169 3.63 1.05 -9.73
N VAL A 170 4.52 1.98 -10.06
CA VAL A 170 5.87 1.73 -10.58
C VAL A 170 6.89 2.62 -9.87
N SER A 171 8.17 2.25 -9.98
CA SER A 171 9.29 3.06 -9.51
C SER A 171 10.22 3.41 -10.68
N ASP A 172 10.90 4.55 -10.58
CA ASP A 172 12.00 4.96 -11.46
C ASP A 172 13.33 4.25 -11.11
N GLY A 173 13.31 3.34 -10.14
CA GLY A 173 14.47 2.59 -9.64
C GLY A 173 15.17 3.24 -8.46
N ARG A 174 14.83 4.49 -8.10
CA ARG A 174 15.47 5.17 -6.96
C ARG A 174 14.88 4.68 -5.65
N VAL A 175 15.69 4.01 -4.83
CA VAL A 175 15.25 3.49 -3.53
C VAL A 175 16.34 3.70 -2.48
N THR A 176 15.93 4.08 -1.27
CA THR A 176 16.85 4.17 -0.12
C THR A 176 17.30 2.77 0.32
N ASP A 177 18.36 2.65 1.10
CA ASP A 177 18.80 1.36 1.65
C ASP A 177 17.70 0.64 2.46
N LEU A 178 16.93 1.40 3.24
CA LEU A 178 15.77 0.88 3.95
C LEU A 178 14.66 0.40 3.00
N GLY A 179 14.43 1.14 1.91
CA GLY A 179 13.47 0.76 0.87
C GLY A 179 13.89 -0.51 0.15
N ASP A 180 15.17 -0.63 -0.20
CA ASP A 180 15.75 -1.82 -0.85
C ASP A 180 15.68 -3.06 0.06
N ALA A 181 16.01 -2.90 1.34
CA ALA A 181 15.87 -3.97 2.32
C ALA A 181 14.40 -4.41 2.50
N TRP A 182 13.46 -3.46 2.49
CA TRP A 182 12.03 -3.77 2.52
C TRP A 182 11.59 -4.51 1.26
N LEU A 183 11.97 -4.02 0.06
CA LEU A 183 11.65 -4.63 -1.24
C LEU A 183 12.18 -6.05 -1.35
N SER A 184 13.42 -6.28 -0.89
CA SER A 184 14.05 -7.60 -0.89
C SER A 184 13.27 -8.65 -0.10
N ALA A 185 12.48 -8.22 0.88
CA ALA A 185 11.60 -9.07 1.68
C ALA A 185 10.16 -9.20 1.11
N GLN A 186 9.83 -8.57 -0.02
CA GLN A 186 8.52 -8.65 -0.67
C GLN A 186 8.46 -9.75 -1.73
N SER A 187 7.25 -10.03 -2.23
CA SER A 187 7.05 -11.02 -3.30
C SER A 187 7.75 -10.61 -4.61
N PRO A 188 8.07 -11.58 -5.50
CA PRO A 188 8.63 -11.28 -6.81
C PRO A 188 7.82 -10.27 -7.63
N ALA A 189 6.49 -10.28 -7.50
CA ALA A 189 5.60 -9.33 -8.18
C ALA A 189 5.89 -7.87 -7.79
N TRP A 190 6.10 -7.60 -6.50
CA TRP A 190 6.46 -6.26 -6.04
C TRP A 190 7.87 -5.86 -6.44
N ARG A 191 8.83 -6.78 -6.35
CA ARG A 191 10.22 -6.52 -6.75
C ARG A 191 10.33 -6.19 -8.25
N ALA A 192 9.55 -6.85 -9.10
CA ALA A 192 9.55 -6.62 -10.54
C ALA A 192 9.06 -5.22 -10.95
N ARG A 193 8.36 -4.50 -10.07
CA ARG A 193 7.88 -3.12 -10.31
C ARG A 193 8.95 -2.05 -10.08
N VAL A 194 10.14 -2.46 -9.65
CA VAL A 194 11.27 -1.57 -9.36
C VAL A 194 12.44 -1.95 -10.29
N PRO A 195 12.79 -1.08 -11.26
CA PRO A 195 13.94 -1.30 -12.13
C PRO A 195 15.23 -1.48 -11.34
N ALA A 196 16.11 -2.37 -11.82
CA ALA A 196 17.43 -2.55 -11.23
C ALA A 196 18.36 -1.37 -11.57
N GLY A 197 19.34 -1.11 -10.69
CA GLY A 197 20.43 -0.17 -10.97
C GLY A 197 20.09 1.32 -10.84
N GLY A 198 18.97 1.68 -10.22
CA GLY A 198 18.65 3.07 -9.91
C GLY A 198 19.51 3.68 -8.80
N GLU A 199 19.49 5.01 -8.70
CA GLU A 199 20.21 5.77 -7.70
C GLU A 199 19.78 5.39 -6.27
N ARG A 200 20.70 5.50 -5.30
CA ARG A 200 20.44 5.32 -3.87
C ARG A 200 20.32 6.69 -3.18
N PRO A 201 19.12 7.29 -3.11
CA PRO A 201 18.92 8.54 -2.39
C PRO A 201 19.17 8.37 -0.87
N PRO A 202 19.45 9.48 -0.15
CA PRO A 202 19.63 9.46 1.30
C PRO A 202 18.34 9.04 2.03
N PRO A 203 18.44 8.65 3.33
CA PRO A 203 17.27 8.32 4.12
C PRO A 203 16.23 9.44 4.14
N MET A 204 14.96 9.09 3.95
CA MET A 204 13.83 10.04 4.00
C MET A 204 13.48 10.52 5.42
N THR A 205 14.24 10.11 6.44
CA THR A 205 13.93 10.42 7.84
C THR A 205 14.52 11.78 8.18
N PRO A 206 13.70 12.78 8.55
CA PRO A 206 14.21 14.02 9.11
C PRO A 206 15.10 13.78 10.33
N ALA A 207 16.15 14.58 10.51
CA ALA A 207 17.17 14.35 11.53
C ALA A 207 16.60 14.44 12.97
N ASP A 208 15.65 15.34 13.19
CA ASP A 208 14.93 15.52 14.45
C ASP A 208 14.03 14.32 14.79
N GLU A 209 13.39 13.70 13.79
CA GLU A 209 12.61 12.47 13.99
C GLU A 209 13.46 11.25 14.35
N ALA A 210 14.76 11.26 13.98
CA ALA A 210 15.70 10.19 14.31
C ALA A 210 16.22 10.28 15.77
N VAL A 211 16.04 11.40 16.46
CA VAL A 211 16.56 11.59 17.82
C VAL A 211 15.90 10.61 18.80
N GLY A 212 16.74 9.87 19.54
CA GLY A 212 16.30 8.87 20.52
C GLY A 212 15.69 7.60 19.91
N VAL A 213 15.76 7.44 18.59
CA VAL A 213 15.27 6.25 17.89
C VAL A 213 16.36 5.17 17.85
N PRO A 214 16.07 3.91 18.22
CA PRO A 214 17.05 2.83 18.13
C PRO A 214 17.58 2.65 16.70
N ALA A 215 18.90 2.45 16.55
CA ALA A 215 19.55 2.31 15.24
C ALA A 215 18.88 1.26 14.32
N ARG A 216 18.40 0.15 14.87
CA ARG A 216 17.66 -0.90 14.13
C ARG A 216 16.41 -0.40 13.37
N GLN A 217 15.87 0.76 13.74
CA GLN A 217 14.75 1.39 13.03
C GLN A 217 15.23 2.36 11.93
N LEU A 218 16.49 2.79 11.95
CA LEU A 218 17.05 3.79 11.05
C LEU A 218 17.88 3.18 9.91
N VAL A 219 18.41 1.97 10.11
CA VAL A 219 19.23 1.26 9.10
C VAL A 219 18.60 -0.09 8.74
N PRO A 220 18.95 -0.70 7.59
CA PRO A 220 18.58 -2.07 7.27
C PRO A 220 19.01 -3.08 8.35
N ASP A 221 18.24 -4.15 8.51
CA ASP A 221 18.69 -5.27 9.33
C ASP A 221 19.85 -5.97 8.58
N PRO A 222 20.85 -6.51 9.29
CA PRO A 222 21.90 -7.29 8.65
C PRO A 222 21.29 -8.49 7.91
N PRO A 223 21.90 -8.93 6.79
CA PRO A 223 21.43 -10.11 6.07
C PRO A 223 21.42 -11.31 7.02
N ARG A 224 20.31 -12.05 7.04
CA ARG A 224 20.20 -13.28 7.83
C ARG A 224 21.08 -14.34 7.17
N SER A 225 22.05 -14.86 7.92
CA SER A 225 22.89 -16.01 7.57
C SER A 225 22.07 -17.28 7.43
#